data_AF-A0A6C0HEJ0-F1
#
_entry.id   AF-A0A6C0HEJ0-F1
#
_cell.length_a   1.000
_cell.length_b   1.000
_cell.length_c   1.000
_cell.angle_alpha   90.00
_cell.angle_beta   90.00
_cell.angle_gamma   90.00
#
_symmetry.space_group_name_H-M   'P 1'
#
loop_
_entity.id
_entity.type
_entity.pdbx_description
1 polymer ?
#
loop_
_entity_poly.entity_id
_entity_poly.type
_entity_poly.pdbx_seq_one_letter_code
_entity_poly.pdbx_strand_id
1 'polypeptide(L)'
;MGNSLSNTNTDTNNNNISAGGGREKRLGDALDYIASYYILTMDFQSLRKLYEKEYCDELIVLTSEIVNRYFSDIEIAHLASRVEQGAAADVGANASLPVASLPVASLPVASLPVASLPVAPLDKVLFLKKSDLVHLDELDSERKRELCNQIAKFYIKIAHLFSAILTTINPEYVYTDSSGKKVKRKLSEKSNIPADAVIETVNSNLCESRIDALKGEGSIPLEQEKRQESESQSEEEEEITIKPAICSMDIYTRRLEGASGEDSLEDAPGIPELMELYYDADYDYASGQFKGMTEETQRQFEEDLKRFYTVFTESETMPETVKKFSDIKLKDYRKNKVCEGRHPVFEREIKGKGTKNKLFADYANNLRQMVASVNEKQQELLETINKLFVYVKDPKNPEKEIIRVNPELTDSMLHDLVAETRTSIVELYLKCETDFVEGIKLYEAIVEAQILETAQSQISTLQSEAVKLYNPYSVTTA
;
A
#
# COMPACT_ATOMS: atom_id res chain seq x y z
N MET A 1 -53.19 41.39 62.36
CA MET A 1 -51.77 41.05 62.58
C MET A 1 -51.35 40.15 61.41
N GLY A 2 -50.51 40.48 60.44
CA GLY A 2 -49.79 41.69 60.05
C GLY A 2 -49.11 41.43 58.70
N ASN A 3 -49.20 42.41 57.79
CA ASN A 3 -48.16 42.95 56.88
C ASN A 3 -47.34 42.01 55.95
N SER A 4 -46.90 42.41 54.75
CA SER A 4 -47.07 43.64 53.96
C SER A 4 -46.75 43.37 52.48
N LEU A 5 -47.22 44.30 51.63
CA LEU A 5 -46.82 44.54 50.25
C LEU A 5 -45.34 44.90 50.06
N SER A 6 -44.89 44.77 48.79
CA SER A 6 -44.06 45.71 47.99
C SER A 6 -42.83 45.03 47.35
N ASN A 7 -42.29 45.40 46.20
CA ASN A 7 -42.68 46.15 45.00
C ASN A 7 -41.39 46.20 44.14
N THR A 8 -41.51 46.32 42.80
CA THR A 8 -40.55 46.95 41.84
C THR A 8 -39.11 46.39 41.73
N ASN A 9 -38.38 46.46 40.62
CA ASN A 9 -38.53 46.70 39.18
C ASN A 9 -37.06 46.69 38.66
N THR A 10 -36.87 46.54 37.34
CA THR A 10 -35.60 46.76 36.60
C THR A 10 -34.53 45.65 36.77
N ASP A 11 -33.73 45.23 35.78
CA ASP A 11 -33.21 45.91 34.61
C ASP A 11 -32.72 44.90 33.53
N THR A 12 -32.75 45.39 32.28
CA THR A 12 -31.84 45.10 31.16
C THR A 12 -31.70 43.70 30.56
N ASN A 13 -32.29 43.59 29.37
CA ASN A 13 -31.74 42.90 28.20
C ASN A 13 -30.21 43.01 28.10
N ASN A 14 -29.55 41.88 27.94
CA ASN A 14 -28.30 41.80 27.19
C ASN A 14 -28.34 40.55 26.30
N ASN A 15 -28.80 40.75 25.06
CA ASN A 15 -28.59 39.82 23.97
C ASN A 15 -27.11 39.89 23.58
N ASN A 16 -26.36 38.81 23.80
CA ASN A 16 -25.15 38.52 23.04
C ASN A 16 -25.35 37.18 22.32
N ILE A 17 -25.81 37.30 21.08
CA ILE A 17 -25.76 36.25 20.07
C ILE A 17 -24.28 36.12 19.67
N SER A 18 -23.64 35.06 20.15
CA SER A 18 -22.44 34.51 19.50
C SER A 18 -22.92 33.46 18.49
N ALA A 19 -23.12 33.90 17.25
CA ALA A 19 -23.41 33.03 16.11
C ALA A 19 -22.47 33.44 14.97
N GLY A 20 -21.33 32.76 14.86
CA GLY A 20 -20.33 33.00 13.82
C GLY A 20 -19.58 31.73 13.43
N GLY A 21 -18.81 31.12 14.34
CA GLY A 21 -17.85 30.07 13.98
C GLY A 21 -18.38 28.63 13.76
N GLY A 22 -19.70 28.40 13.67
CA GLY A 22 -20.29 27.06 13.70
C GLY A 22 -20.87 26.52 12.39
N ARG A 23 -21.05 27.37 11.36
CA ARG A 23 -21.63 26.97 10.06
C ARG A 23 -20.57 26.70 8.99
N GLU A 24 -19.51 27.50 8.93
CA GLU A 24 -18.44 27.38 7.92
C GLU A 24 -17.63 26.09 8.09
N LYS A 25 -17.31 25.69 9.34
CA LYS A 25 -16.64 24.40 9.62
C LYS A 25 -17.40 23.19 9.06
N ARG A 26 -18.74 23.28 8.96
CA ARG A 26 -19.59 22.15 8.49
C ARG A 26 -19.47 21.86 7.00
N LEU A 27 -19.07 22.83 6.18
CA LEU A 27 -19.07 22.66 4.72
C LEU A 27 -17.76 22.06 4.21
N GLY A 28 -16.62 22.48 4.78
CA GLY A 28 -15.34 21.79 4.55
C GLY A 28 -15.38 20.34 5.05
N ASP A 29 -15.96 20.10 6.23
CA ASP A 29 -16.18 18.76 6.74
C ASP A 29 -17.04 17.89 5.79
N ALA A 30 -18.02 18.49 5.11
CA ALA A 30 -18.87 17.80 4.14
C ALA A 30 -18.09 17.42 2.87
N LEU A 31 -17.23 18.32 2.36
CA LEU A 31 -16.39 18.04 1.20
C LEU A 31 -15.33 16.97 1.51
N ASP A 32 -14.67 17.07 2.66
CA ASP A 32 -13.73 16.05 3.14
C ASP A 32 -14.38 14.66 3.27
N TYR A 33 -15.62 14.62 3.75
CA TYR A 33 -16.40 13.39 3.84
C TYR A 33 -16.78 12.83 2.47
N ILE A 34 -17.29 13.68 1.56
CA ILE A 34 -17.67 13.25 0.20
C ILE A 34 -16.44 12.71 -0.54
N ALA A 35 -15.32 13.43 -0.47
CA ALA A 35 -14.07 13.01 -1.09
C ALA A 35 -13.58 11.67 -0.52
N SER A 36 -13.54 11.51 0.81
CA SER A 36 -13.19 10.23 1.43
C SER A 36 -14.13 9.12 1.06
N TYR A 37 -15.44 9.36 1.05
CA TYR A 37 -16.41 8.35 0.67
C TYR A 37 -16.13 7.87 -0.74
N TYR A 38 -15.95 8.77 -1.70
CA TYR A 38 -15.64 8.41 -3.08
C TYR A 38 -14.32 7.62 -3.14
N ILE A 39 -13.22 8.19 -2.66
CA ILE A 39 -11.89 7.58 -2.69
C ILE A 39 -11.87 6.17 -2.06
N LEU A 40 -12.50 6.00 -0.90
CA LEU A 40 -12.49 4.74 -0.15
C LEU A 40 -13.49 3.69 -0.66
N THR A 41 -14.49 4.10 -1.46
CA THR A 41 -15.50 3.20 -2.04
C THR A 41 -15.31 2.92 -3.52
N MET A 42 -14.37 3.61 -4.18
CA MET A 42 -13.94 3.30 -5.54
C MET A 42 -13.48 1.84 -5.64
N ASP A 43 -13.94 1.15 -6.67
CA ASP A 43 -13.44 -0.17 -6.96
C ASP A 43 -12.00 -0.11 -7.49
N PHE A 44 -11.28 -1.22 -7.35
CA PHE A 44 -9.87 -1.30 -7.74
C PHE A 44 -9.62 -0.99 -9.22
N GLN A 45 -10.53 -1.37 -10.13
CA GLN A 45 -10.35 -1.03 -11.54
C GLN A 45 -10.47 0.48 -11.71
N SER A 46 -11.44 1.11 -11.06
CA SER A 46 -11.58 2.57 -11.05
C SER A 46 -10.38 3.28 -10.42
N LEU A 47 -9.80 2.75 -9.34
CA LEU A 47 -8.56 3.27 -8.73
C LEU A 47 -7.36 3.17 -9.69
N ARG A 48 -7.21 2.03 -10.38
CA ARG A 48 -6.22 1.87 -11.43
C ARG A 48 -6.47 2.81 -12.59
N LYS A 49 -7.73 3.03 -12.97
CA LYS A 49 -8.15 3.87 -14.09
C LYS A 49 -8.29 5.35 -13.72
N LEU A 50 -7.81 5.77 -12.55
CA LEU A 50 -7.74 7.19 -12.19
C LEU A 50 -6.86 8.00 -13.14
N TYR A 51 -6.11 7.37 -14.05
CA TYR A 51 -5.38 8.04 -15.14
C TYR A 51 -6.14 8.00 -16.49
N GLU A 52 -7.27 7.29 -16.59
CA GLU A 52 -8.08 7.26 -17.81
C GLU A 52 -9.05 8.44 -17.80
N LYS A 53 -9.00 9.23 -18.89
CA LYS A 53 -9.78 10.47 -19.04
C LYS A 53 -11.27 10.28 -18.72
N GLU A 54 -11.87 9.18 -19.16
CA GLU A 54 -13.31 8.92 -18.97
C GLU A 54 -13.72 8.80 -17.48
N TYR A 55 -12.80 8.41 -16.59
CA TYR A 55 -13.08 8.21 -15.16
C TYR A 55 -12.76 9.46 -14.32
N CYS A 56 -11.75 10.23 -14.71
CA CYS A 56 -11.49 11.53 -14.09
C CYS A 56 -12.61 12.54 -14.36
N ASP A 57 -13.29 12.46 -15.51
CA ASP A 57 -14.41 13.34 -15.85
C ASP A 57 -15.51 13.30 -14.76
N GLU A 58 -15.77 12.16 -14.13
CA GLU A 58 -16.72 12.04 -13.01
C GLU A 58 -16.24 12.76 -11.73
N LEU A 59 -14.94 12.66 -11.41
CA LEU A 59 -14.27 13.33 -10.28
C LEU A 59 -14.16 14.85 -10.46
N ILE A 60 -14.01 15.32 -11.70
CA ILE A 60 -13.93 16.76 -12.05
C ILE A 60 -15.31 17.42 -11.98
N VAL A 61 -16.34 16.74 -12.49
CA VAL A 61 -17.73 17.14 -12.31
C VAL A 61 -18.05 17.22 -10.81
N LEU A 62 -17.47 16.33 -10.00
CA LEU A 62 -17.61 16.33 -8.54
C LEU A 62 -16.84 17.44 -7.79
N THR A 63 -15.77 18.00 -8.33
CA THR A 63 -14.85 18.86 -7.54
C THR A 63 -14.84 20.33 -7.94
N SER A 64 -14.80 20.69 -9.22
CA SER A 64 -14.83 22.12 -9.61
C SER A 64 -16.26 22.61 -9.89
N GLU A 65 -17.08 21.81 -10.56
CA GLU A 65 -18.44 22.17 -10.94
C GLU A 65 -19.40 22.14 -9.73
N ILE A 66 -19.28 21.13 -8.86
CA ILE A 66 -20.02 21.09 -7.59
C ILE A 66 -19.55 22.19 -6.64
N VAL A 67 -18.24 22.42 -6.48
CA VAL A 67 -17.77 23.49 -5.60
C VAL A 67 -18.30 24.85 -6.06
N ASN A 68 -18.19 25.15 -7.36
CA ASN A 68 -18.73 26.39 -7.91
C ASN A 68 -20.27 26.51 -7.79
N ARG A 69 -20.99 25.39 -7.90
CA ARG A 69 -22.47 25.37 -7.89
C ARG A 69 -23.08 25.44 -6.49
N TYR A 70 -22.39 24.89 -5.49
CA TYR A 70 -22.95 24.70 -4.14
C TYR A 70 -22.31 25.59 -3.06
N PHE A 71 -21.16 26.22 -3.34
CA PHE A 71 -20.41 27.01 -2.37
C PHE A 71 -20.45 28.50 -2.77
N SER A 72 -20.58 29.36 -1.76
CA SER A 72 -20.43 30.81 -1.90
C SER A 72 -18.96 31.20 -2.08
N ASP A 73 -18.75 32.43 -2.55
CA ASP A 73 -17.42 32.97 -2.83
C ASP A 73 -16.52 32.99 -1.56
N ILE A 74 -17.09 33.34 -0.41
CA ILE A 74 -16.41 33.29 0.89
C ILE A 74 -16.03 31.85 1.27
N GLU A 75 -16.95 30.90 1.10
CA GLU A 75 -16.70 29.49 1.43
C GLU A 75 -15.60 28.90 0.56
N ILE A 76 -15.54 29.28 -0.73
CA ILE A 76 -14.47 28.89 -1.65
C ILE A 76 -13.13 29.49 -1.21
N ALA A 77 -13.09 30.78 -0.84
CA ALA A 77 -11.88 31.42 -0.35
C ALA A 77 -11.36 30.79 0.95
N HIS A 78 -12.26 30.44 1.87
CA HIS A 78 -11.91 29.74 3.11
C HIS A 78 -11.39 28.32 2.85
N LEU A 79 -12.00 27.57 1.92
CA LEU A 79 -11.53 26.23 1.56
C LEU A 79 -10.16 26.25 0.89
N ALA A 80 -9.94 27.21 -0.01
CA ALA A 80 -8.64 27.41 -0.62
C ALA A 80 -7.57 27.77 0.44
N SER A 81 -7.91 28.68 1.37
CA SER A 81 -7.05 28.99 2.52
C SER A 81 -6.77 27.76 3.39
N ARG A 82 -7.78 26.91 3.64
CA ARG A 82 -7.62 25.65 4.39
C ARG A 82 -6.72 24.66 3.65
N VAL A 83 -6.86 24.53 2.33
CA VAL A 83 -5.94 23.71 1.50
C VAL A 83 -4.51 24.21 1.63
N GLU A 84 -4.28 25.51 1.66
CA GLU A 84 -2.94 26.09 1.78
C GLU A 84 -2.35 26.00 3.19
N GLN A 85 -3.14 26.28 4.22
CA GLN A 85 -2.67 26.59 5.59
C GLN A 85 -3.12 25.58 6.67
N GLY A 86 -4.05 24.67 6.34
CA GLY A 86 -4.63 23.72 7.29
C GLY A 86 -5.71 24.35 8.19
N ALA A 87 -6.35 23.54 9.03
CA ALA A 87 -7.44 24.01 9.91
C ALA A 87 -6.95 24.83 11.14
N ALA A 88 -5.64 24.86 11.40
CA ALA A 88 -5.03 25.58 12.51
C ALA A 88 -5.03 27.14 12.40
N ALA A 89 -5.46 27.72 11.28
CA ALA A 89 -5.45 29.18 11.09
C ALA A 89 -6.56 29.94 11.86
N ASP A 90 -7.51 29.24 12.50
CA ASP A 90 -8.67 29.87 13.15
C ASP A 90 -8.87 29.43 14.62
N VAL A 91 -7.80 29.41 15.43
CA VAL A 91 -7.87 29.59 16.89
C VAL A 91 -6.54 30.17 17.38
N GLY A 92 -6.57 31.36 17.98
CA GLY A 92 -5.41 31.94 18.66
C GLY A 92 -4.90 31.04 19.81
N ALA A 93 -3.58 30.90 19.87
CA ALA A 93 -2.72 30.59 21.00
C ALA A 93 -3.18 29.56 22.07
N ASN A 94 -2.32 28.55 22.24
CA ASN A 94 -2.22 27.59 23.34
C ASN A 94 -3.18 26.39 23.34
N ALA A 95 -2.72 25.29 22.75
CA ALA A 95 -2.96 23.96 23.31
C ALA A 95 -1.76 23.04 23.00
N SER A 96 -1.03 22.69 24.04
CA SER A 96 0.07 21.73 24.00
C SER A 96 -0.42 20.36 23.50
N LEU A 97 0.29 19.80 22.53
CA LEU A 97 0.15 18.41 22.09
C LEU A 97 0.45 17.45 23.25
N PRO A 98 -0.42 16.50 23.61
CA PRO A 98 0.03 15.29 24.27
C PRO A 98 0.39 14.28 23.19
N VAL A 99 1.68 14.10 22.96
CA VAL A 99 2.20 12.89 22.32
C VAL A 99 2.01 11.75 23.32
N ALA A 100 0.86 11.07 23.22
CA ALA A 100 0.68 9.77 23.85
C ALA A 100 1.06 8.71 22.82
N SER A 101 2.31 8.25 22.92
CA SER A 101 2.80 7.02 22.32
C SER A 101 1.82 5.87 22.60
N LEU A 102 1.11 5.41 21.57
CA LEU A 102 0.36 4.16 21.61
C LEU A 102 1.35 2.99 21.56
N PRO A 103 1.18 1.94 22.37
CA PRO A 103 2.08 0.80 22.36
C PRO A 103 1.87 0.01 21.06
N VAL A 104 2.93 -0.08 20.26
CA VAL A 104 3.01 -0.93 19.07
C VAL A 104 3.21 -2.38 19.52
N ALA A 105 2.11 -3.04 19.86
CA ALA A 105 2.08 -4.48 20.02
C ALA A 105 0.73 -4.98 19.50
N SER A 106 0.79 -5.74 18.39
CA SER A 106 -0.31 -6.53 17.83
C SER A 106 -1.59 -5.73 17.54
N LEU A 107 -1.60 -4.99 16.43
CA LEU A 107 -2.84 -4.68 15.73
C LEU A 107 -3.16 -5.89 14.82
N PRO A 108 -4.20 -6.68 15.10
CA PRO A 108 -4.75 -7.53 14.06
C PRO A 108 -5.35 -6.59 13.01
N VAL A 109 -4.96 -6.76 11.75
CA VAL A 109 -5.57 -6.08 10.58
C VAL A 109 -7.10 -6.26 10.55
N ALA A 110 -7.64 -7.18 11.35
CA ALA A 110 -9.05 -7.28 11.73
C ALA A 110 -9.45 -6.28 12.83
N SER A 111 -9.45 -4.97 12.54
CA SER A 111 -10.30 -4.00 13.26
C SER A 111 -10.28 -2.60 12.64
N LEU A 112 -10.49 -2.52 11.33
CA LEU A 112 -11.35 -1.46 10.82
C LEU A 112 -12.79 -1.92 11.13
N PRO A 113 -13.60 -1.21 11.93
CA PRO A 113 -14.97 -1.62 12.17
C PRO A 113 -15.78 -1.40 10.88
N VAL A 114 -15.92 -2.46 10.06
CA VAL A 114 -16.72 -2.44 8.82
C VAL A 114 -18.23 -2.55 9.11
N ALA A 115 -18.62 -2.83 10.36
CA ALA A 115 -20.01 -2.91 10.75
C ALA A 115 -20.58 -1.52 11.12
N SER A 116 -20.77 -0.65 10.12
CA SER A 116 -21.84 0.36 10.04
C SER A 116 -21.50 1.50 9.06
N LEU A 117 -21.07 1.21 7.83
CA LEU A 117 -21.28 2.18 6.74
C LEU A 117 -22.65 1.88 6.11
N PRO A 118 -23.70 2.69 6.39
CA PRO A 118 -24.95 2.54 5.69
C PRO A 118 -24.70 2.80 4.21
N VAL A 119 -25.18 1.88 3.37
CA VAL A 119 -25.48 2.17 1.98
C VAL A 119 -26.54 3.28 2.00
N ALA A 120 -26.09 4.53 1.89
CA ALA A 120 -26.97 5.62 1.55
C ALA A 120 -27.08 5.64 0.03
N PRO A 121 -28.28 5.49 -0.55
CA PRO A 121 -28.50 5.93 -1.92
C PRO A 121 -28.02 7.38 -2.05
N LEU A 122 -27.45 7.73 -3.20
CA LEU A 122 -27.04 9.08 -3.59
C LEU A 122 -28.23 10.06 -3.72
N ASP A 123 -29.27 9.89 -2.91
CA ASP A 123 -30.45 10.73 -2.84
C ASP A 123 -30.61 11.23 -1.40
N LYS A 124 -30.39 12.54 -1.24
CA LYS A 124 -30.42 13.36 0.01
C LYS A 124 -29.05 13.66 0.63
N VAL A 125 -28.11 14.12 -0.20
CA VAL A 125 -27.16 15.15 0.26
C VAL A 125 -27.95 16.44 0.52
N LEU A 126 -27.69 17.12 1.63
CA LEU A 126 -28.42 18.29 2.12
C LEU A 126 -28.69 19.32 0.99
N PHE A 127 -29.96 19.57 0.68
CA PHE A 127 -30.37 20.70 -0.14
C PHE A 127 -30.23 22.00 0.68
N LEU A 128 -29.12 22.71 0.50
CA LEU A 128 -28.99 24.10 0.91
C LEU A 128 -29.86 24.98 0.01
N LYS A 129 -30.72 25.81 0.61
CA LYS A 129 -31.49 26.80 -0.13
C LYS A 129 -30.59 27.99 -0.46
N LYS A 130 -30.48 28.29 -1.76
CA LYS A 130 -29.76 29.44 -2.32
C LYS A 130 -30.13 30.80 -1.69
N SER A 131 -31.29 30.88 -1.03
CA SER A 131 -31.78 32.08 -0.33
C SER A 131 -31.05 32.41 0.97
N ASP A 132 -30.24 31.49 1.50
CA ASP A 132 -29.61 31.64 2.82
C ASP A 132 -28.17 32.21 2.74
N LEU A 133 -27.68 32.53 1.53
CA LEU A 133 -26.31 32.96 1.22
C LEU A 133 -26.26 34.41 0.73
N VAL A 134 -26.77 35.35 1.53
CA VAL A 134 -26.84 36.75 1.14
C VAL A 134 -25.64 37.54 1.67
N HIS A 135 -24.96 38.17 0.69
CA HIS A 135 -23.96 39.24 0.75
C HIS A 135 -22.58 38.91 1.34
N LEU A 136 -21.55 38.94 0.49
CA LEU A 136 -20.22 39.53 0.71
C LEU A 136 -19.34 39.28 -0.53
N ASP A 137 -18.64 40.34 -0.97
CA ASP A 137 -17.75 40.51 -2.13
C ASP A 137 -17.80 39.44 -3.22
N GLU A 138 -18.42 39.78 -4.35
CA GLU A 138 -18.36 38.97 -5.58
C GLU A 138 -16.89 38.77 -5.95
N LEU A 139 -16.39 37.54 -5.78
CA LEU A 139 -15.13 37.15 -6.39
C LEU A 139 -15.34 37.26 -7.90
N ASP A 140 -14.40 37.88 -8.60
CA ASP A 140 -14.47 37.87 -10.05
C ASP A 140 -14.43 36.40 -10.56
N SER A 141 -15.10 36.16 -11.68
CA SER A 141 -15.29 34.81 -12.22
C SER A 141 -13.98 34.07 -12.49
N GLU A 142 -12.87 34.78 -12.71
CA GLU A 142 -11.56 34.20 -12.98
C GLU A 142 -10.87 33.78 -11.68
N ARG A 143 -10.87 34.66 -10.66
CA ARG A 143 -10.33 34.35 -9.33
C ARG A 143 -11.09 33.21 -8.66
N LYS A 144 -12.41 33.19 -8.78
CA LYS A 144 -13.25 32.09 -8.26
C LYS A 144 -12.87 30.76 -8.90
N ARG A 145 -12.69 30.74 -10.22
CA ARG A 145 -12.28 29.54 -10.97
C ARG A 145 -10.93 29.04 -10.51
N GLU A 146 -9.97 29.94 -10.25
CA GLU A 146 -8.63 29.56 -9.77
C GLU A 146 -8.66 28.88 -8.39
N LEU A 147 -9.50 29.39 -7.48
CA LEU A 147 -9.66 28.77 -6.15
C LEU A 147 -10.33 27.40 -6.24
N CYS A 148 -11.36 27.24 -7.07
CA CYS A 148 -11.98 25.93 -7.32
C CYS A 148 -10.99 24.93 -7.91
N ASN A 149 -10.15 25.40 -8.84
CA ASN A 149 -9.09 24.62 -9.47
C ASN A 149 -8.05 24.12 -8.45
N GLN A 150 -7.64 24.98 -7.52
CA GLN A 150 -6.72 24.62 -6.44
C GLN A 150 -7.32 23.55 -5.50
N ILE A 151 -8.59 23.72 -5.10
CA ILE A 151 -9.30 22.76 -4.25
C ILE A 151 -9.41 21.40 -4.95
N ALA A 152 -9.77 21.38 -6.24
CA ALA A 152 -9.91 20.15 -7.01
C ALA A 152 -8.58 19.38 -7.11
N LYS A 153 -7.49 20.08 -7.45
CA LYS A 153 -6.13 19.50 -7.50
C LYS A 153 -5.76 18.81 -6.20
N PHE A 154 -6.07 19.42 -5.06
CA PHE A 154 -5.75 18.87 -3.75
C PHE A 154 -6.43 17.50 -3.51
N TYR A 155 -7.74 17.38 -3.71
CA TYR A 155 -8.44 16.11 -3.48
C TYR A 155 -8.08 15.02 -4.51
N ILE A 156 -7.76 15.41 -5.75
CA ILE A 156 -7.31 14.49 -6.78
C ILE A 156 -5.92 13.92 -6.44
N LYS A 157 -4.99 14.75 -5.95
CA LYS A 157 -3.69 14.27 -5.43
C LYS A 157 -3.87 13.25 -4.30
N ILE A 158 -4.82 13.45 -3.38
CA ILE A 158 -5.15 12.48 -2.32
C ILE A 158 -5.61 11.14 -2.94
N ALA A 159 -6.46 11.20 -3.97
CA ALA A 159 -6.96 10.01 -4.65
C ALA A 159 -5.83 9.22 -5.34
N HIS A 160 -4.95 9.89 -6.08
CA HIS A 160 -3.78 9.26 -6.70
C HIS A 160 -2.84 8.65 -5.67
N LEU A 161 -2.55 9.38 -4.59
CA LEU A 161 -1.70 8.91 -3.51
C LEU A 161 -2.28 7.66 -2.82
N PHE A 162 -3.57 7.69 -2.49
CA PHE A 162 -4.27 6.54 -1.93
C PHE A 162 -4.28 5.35 -2.89
N SER A 163 -4.51 5.59 -4.18
CA SER A 163 -4.49 4.55 -5.22
C SER A 163 -3.13 3.87 -5.28
N ALA A 164 -2.04 4.64 -5.38
CA ALA A 164 -0.68 4.11 -5.45
C ALA A 164 -0.31 3.26 -4.23
N ILE A 165 -0.70 3.69 -3.03
CA ILE A 165 -0.49 2.89 -1.81
C ILE A 165 -1.28 1.57 -1.89
N LEU A 166 -2.56 1.66 -2.21
CA LEU A 166 -3.46 0.50 -2.14
C LEU A 166 -3.15 -0.54 -3.22
N THR A 167 -2.79 -0.11 -4.43
CA THR A 167 -2.36 -1.00 -5.52
C THR A 167 -0.97 -1.60 -5.28
N THR A 168 -0.10 -0.89 -4.56
CA THR A 168 1.22 -1.42 -4.12
C THR A 168 1.08 -2.48 -3.04
N ILE A 169 0.31 -2.21 -1.98
CA ILE A 169 0.06 -3.20 -0.91
C ILE A 169 -0.69 -4.42 -1.48
N ASN A 170 -1.65 -4.15 -2.38
CA ASN A 170 -2.49 -5.12 -3.07
C ASN A 170 -3.11 -6.18 -2.12
N PRO A 171 -3.96 -5.75 -1.17
CA PRO A 171 -4.56 -6.68 -0.22
C PRO A 171 -5.61 -7.59 -0.87
N GLU A 172 -5.60 -8.83 -0.43
CA GLU A 172 -6.59 -9.87 -0.69
C GLU A 172 -7.29 -10.25 0.61
N TYR A 173 -8.57 -10.57 0.49
CA TYR A 173 -9.46 -10.91 1.58
C TYR A 173 -9.80 -12.39 1.51
N VAL A 174 -9.41 -13.13 2.54
CA VAL A 174 -9.67 -14.55 2.69
C VAL A 174 -10.82 -14.72 3.68
N TYR A 175 -11.86 -15.43 3.27
CA TYR A 175 -12.96 -15.79 4.16
C TYR A 175 -13.46 -17.21 3.85
N THR A 176 -14.15 -17.80 4.81
CA THR A 176 -14.80 -19.10 4.61
C THR A 176 -16.20 -18.86 4.08
N ASP A 177 -16.52 -19.40 2.89
CA ASP A 177 -17.85 -19.28 2.31
C ASP A 177 -18.87 -20.19 3.00
N SER A 178 -20.14 -20.09 2.59
CA SER A 178 -21.24 -20.90 3.13
C SER A 178 -21.08 -22.41 2.91
N SER A 179 -20.14 -22.84 2.05
CA SER A 179 -19.81 -24.25 1.83
C SER A 179 -18.66 -24.76 2.70
N GLY A 180 -18.08 -23.91 3.55
CA GLY A 180 -16.92 -24.24 4.37
C GLY A 180 -15.59 -24.16 3.61
N LYS A 181 -15.58 -23.62 2.38
CA LYS A 181 -14.37 -23.48 1.57
C LYS A 181 -13.73 -22.12 1.83
N LYS A 182 -12.40 -22.10 2.02
CA LYS A 182 -11.63 -20.84 2.04
C LYS A 182 -11.63 -20.25 0.63
N VAL A 183 -12.14 -19.03 0.51
CA VAL A 183 -12.21 -18.26 -0.74
C VAL A 183 -11.35 -17.02 -0.57
N LYS A 184 -10.50 -16.77 -1.57
CA LYS A 184 -9.65 -15.58 -1.67
C LYS A 184 -10.30 -14.61 -2.67
N ARG A 185 -10.44 -13.35 -2.28
CA ARG A 185 -10.99 -12.27 -3.10
C ARG A 185 -10.03 -11.10 -3.12
N LYS A 186 -9.83 -10.52 -4.29
CA LYS A 186 -9.07 -9.28 -4.44
C LYS A 186 -9.89 -8.11 -3.91
N LEU A 187 -9.22 -6.99 -3.62
CA LEU A 187 -9.91 -5.74 -3.33
C LEU A 187 -10.94 -5.36 -4.41
N SER A 188 -10.65 -5.63 -5.68
CA SER A 188 -11.58 -5.43 -6.81
C SER A 188 -12.90 -6.20 -6.67
N GLU A 189 -12.90 -7.29 -5.91
CA GLU A 189 -14.04 -8.19 -5.71
C GLU A 189 -14.63 -8.06 -4.31
N LYS A 190 -14.25 -7.02 -3.57
CA LYS A 190 -14.69 -6.82 -2.17
C LYS A 190 -16.21 -6.78 -2.03
N SER A 191 -16.92 -6.23 -3.03
CA SER A 191 -18.39 -6.21 -3.07
C SER A 191 -19.03 -7.61 -3.11
N ASN A 192 -18.27 -8.64 -3.48
CA ASN A 192 -18.71 -10.03 -3.52
C ASN A 192 -18.51 -10.76 -2.19
N ILE A 193 -17.91 -10.11 -1.19
CA ILE A 193 -17.68 -10.68 0.14
C ILE A 193 -18.94 -10.48 0.99
N PRO A 194 -19.49 -11.54 1.62
CA PRO A 194 -20.62 -11.40 2.53
C PRO A 194 -20.32 -10.44 3.68
N ALA A 195 -21.28 -9.57 4.02
CA ALA A 195 -21.08 -8.52 5.03
C ALA A 195 -20.81 -9.06 6.45
N ASP A 196 -21.20 -10.30 6.73
CA ASP A 196 -21.04 -11.02 8.00
C ASP A 196 -19.82 -11.96 8.02
N ALA A 197 -19.06 -12.03 6.91
CA ALA A 197 -17.89 -12.89 6.83
C ALA A 197 -16.78 -12.41 7.77
N VAL A 198 -16.16 -13.35 8.52
CA VAL A 198 -14.91 -13.09 9.22
C VAL A 198 -13.78 -13.13 8.19
N ILE A 199 -13.17 -11.97 7.94
CA ILE A 199 -12.17 -11.78 6.90
C ILE A 199 -10.77 -11.76 7.50
N GLU A 200 -9.90 -12.57 6.95
CA GLU A 200 -8.44 -12.48 7.11
C GLU A 200 -7.89 -11.68 5.91
N THR A 201 -7.01 -10.71 6.16
CA THR A 201 -6.37 -9.95 5.07
C THR A 201 -4.98 -10.51 4.84
N VAL A 202 -4.67 -10.81 3.59
CA VAL A 202 -3.36 -11.29 3.12
C VAL A 202 -2.93 -10.43 1.94
N ASN A 203 -1.64 -10.24 1.72
CA ASN A 203 -1.18 -9.40 0.63
C ASN A 203 -0.89 -10.23 -0.63
N SER A 204 -0.98 -9.61 -1.81
CA SER A 204 -0.77 -10.29 -3.11
C SER A 204 0.02 -9.41 -4.08
N ASN A 205 0.99 -8.67 -3.56
CA ASN A 205 1.88 -7.80 -4.35
C ASN A 205 3.08 -8.58 -4.91
N LEU A 206 3.94 -7.88 -5.68
CA LEU A 206 5.16 -8.47 -6.25
C LEU A 206 5.97 -9.22 -5.19
N CYS A 207 6.17 -8.59 -4.05
CA CYS A 207 7.10 -9.07 -3.05
C CYS A 207 6.59 -10.30 -2.32
N GLU A 208 5.29 -10.38 -2.07
CA GLU A 208 4.68 -11.60 -1.59
C GLU A 208 4.90 -12.75 -2.59
N SER A 209 4.70 -12.50 -3.89
CA SER A 209 4.94 -13.52 -4.92
C SER A 209 6.39 -13.99 -4.97
N ARG A 210 7.36 -13.10 -4.72
CA ARG A 210 8.79 -13.43 -4.64
C ARG A 210 9.13 -14.25 -3.40
N ILE A 211 8.62 -13.84 -2.25
CA ILE A 211 8.79 -14.54 -0.98
C ILE A 211 8.17 -15.95 -1.07
N ASP A 212 6.95 -16.06 -1.58
CA ASP A 212 6.26 -17.33 -1.79
C ASP A 212 7.01 -18.24 -2.75
N ALA A 213 7.59 -17.69 -3.83
CA ALA A 213 8.40 -18.47 -4.77
C ALA A 213 9.68 -19.02 -4.11
N LEU A 214 10.35 -18.26 -3.25
CA LEU A 214 11.53 -18.74 -2.52
C LEU A 214 11.17 -19.70 -1.39
N LYS A 215 10.11 -19.41 -0.64
CA LYS A 215 9.64 -20.29 0.45
C LYS A 215 9.15 -21.63 -0.10
N GLY A 216 8.33 -21.57 -1.15
CA GLY A 216 7.67 -22.71 -1.77
C GLY A 216 7.00 -23.63 -0.76
N GLU A 217 7.22 -24.93 -0.90
CA GLU A 217 6.72 -25.97 0.03
C GLU A 217 7.71 -26.26 1.17
N GLY A 218 8.72 -25.41 1.35
CA GLY A 218 9.73 -25.57 2.39
C GLY A 218 9.21 -25.30 3.80
N SER A 219 9.77 -25.99 4.78
CA SER A 219 9.54 -25.74 6.21
C SER A 219 10.65 -24.84 6.75
N ILE A 220 10.50 -23.53 6.54
CA ILE A 220 11.46 -22.52 7.00
C ILE A 220 10.78 -21.67 8.08
N PRO A 221 11.32 -21.61 9.31
CA PRO A 221 10.76 -20.77 10.37
C PRO A 221 11.03 -19.29 10.03
N LEU A 222 9.97 -18.59 9.58
CA LEU A 222 10.01 -17.18 9.20
C LEU A 222 9.65 -16.24 10.34
N GLU A 223 8.99 -16.74 11.38
CA GLU A 223 8.65 -15.97 12.57
C GLU A 223 9.88 -15.83 13.47
N GLN A 224 10.23 -14.59 13.83
CA GLN A 224 11.05 -14.33 14.99
C GLN A 224 10.19 -14.58 16.22
N GLU A 225 9.94 -15.84 16.58
CA GLU A 225 9.49 -16.11 17.94
C GLU A 225 10.55 -15.52 18.87
N LYS A 226 10.14 -14.52 19.66
CA LYS A 226 10.91 -14.04 20.80
C LYS A 226 11.17 -15.27 21.66
N ARG A 227 12.34 -15.90 21.49
CA ARG A 227 12.84 -16.92 22.41
C ARG A 227 12.91 -16.24 23.76
N GLN A 228 11.85 -16.40 24.56
CA GLN A 228 11.98 -16.26 25.99
C GLN A 228 13.05 -17.28 26.37
N GLU A 229 14.13 -16.77 26.94
CA GLU A 229 15.15 -17.57 27.59
C GLU A 229 14.49 -18.35 28.73
N SER A 230 13.95 -19.53 28.40
CA SER A 230 13.57 -20.52 29.40
C SER A 230 14.12 -21.87 28.96
N GLU A 231 15.36 -22.07 29.42
CA GLU A 231 15.94 -23.31 29.94
C GLU A 231 15.45 -24.67 29.40
N SER A 232 16.41 -25.38 28.80
CA SER A 232 16.55 -26.85 28.87
C SER A 232 15.43 -27.69 28.27
N GLN A 233 15.32 -27.65 26.95
CA GLN A 233 14.93 -28.84 26.19
C GLN A 233 16.02 -29.12 25.16
N SER A 234 16.37 -30.39 25.01
CA SER A 234 17.40 -30.90 24.09
C SER A 234 17.31 -30.20 22.74
N GLU A 235 18.44 -29.68 22.26
CA GLU A 235 18.62 -29.12 20.91
C GLU A 235 18.39 -30.23 19.87
N GLU A 236 17.15 -30.67 19.68
CA GLU A 236 16.75 -31.30 18.43
C GLU A 236 16.80 -30.20 17.39
N GLU A 237 17.96 -30.11 16.73
CA GLU A 237 18.24 -29.16 15.67
C GLU A 237 17.11 -29.21 14.64
N GLU A 238 16.36 -28.11 14.51
CA GLU A 238 15.28 -28.02 13.53
C GLU A 238 15.84 -28.30 12.12
N GLU A 239 15.40 -29.42 11.55
CA GLU A 239 15.67 -29.78 10.17
C GLU A 239 14.93 -28.79 9.27
N ILE A 240 15.67 -28.00 8.50
CA ILE A 240 15.09 -27.08 7.53
C ILE A 240 14.93 -27.83 6.22
N THR A 241 13.71 -27.76 5.68
CA THR A 241 13.41 -28.27 4.34
C THR A 241 13.26 -27.08 3.40
N ILE A 242 14.02 -27.07 2.31
CA ILE A 242 13.98 -26.03 1.27
C ILE A 242 13.45 -26.67 -0.01
N LYS A 243 12.34 -26.11 -0.52
CA LYS A 243 11.71 -26.53 -1.78
C LYS A 243 11.03 -25.33 -2.46
N PRO A 244 11.81 -24.46 -3.13
CA PRO A 244 11.30 -23.26 -3.77
C PRO A 244 10.44 -23.58 -4.99
N ALA A 245 9.51 -22.69 -5.31
CA ALA A 245 8.59 -22.79 -6.45
C ALA A 245 8.99 -21.87 -7.62
N ILE A 246 10.27 -21.55 -7.77
CA ILE A 246 10.80 -20.58 -8.76
C ILE A 246 10.49 -21.01 -10.21
N CYS A 247 10.60 -22.31 -10.52
CA CYS A 247 10.37 -22.79 -11.89
C CYS A 247 8.89 -22.84 -12.30
N SER A 248 7.98 -22.76 -11.32
CA SER A 248 6.53 -22.76 -11.53
C SER A 248 5.90 -21.41 -11.16
N MET A 249 6.70 -20.38 -10.87
CA MET A 249 6.17 -19.08 -10.48
C MET A 249 5.50 -18.40 -11.67
N ASP A 250 4.32 -17.83 -11.44
CA ASP A 250 3.70 -16.92 -12.39
C ASP A 250 4.35 -15.54 -12.25
N ILE A 251 4.83 -14.97 -13.34
CA ILE A 251 5.55 -13.69 -13.33
C ILE A 251 4.58 -12.57 -12.94
N TYR A 252 3.41 -12.50 -13.58
CA TYR A 252 2.17 -11.86 -13.11
C TYR A 252 1.01 -12.47 -13.90
N THR A 253 -0.11 -12.80 -13.25
CA THR A 253 -1.24 -13.46 -13.92
C THR A 253 -2.02 -12.48 -14.80
N ARG A 254 -1.66 -12.39 -16.10
CA ARG A 254 -2.59 -11.98 -17.16
C ARG A 254 -2.21 -12.42 -18.58
N ARG A 255 -1.90 -13.71 -18.80
CA ARG A 255 -2.48 -14.30 -20.03
C ARG A 255 -3.96 -14.55 -19.75
N LEU A 256 -4.78 -13.53 -20.00
CA LEU A 256 -6.03 -13.80 -20.70
C LEU A 256 -5.65 -14.72 -21.86
N GLU A 257 -6.30 -15.88 -21.98
CA GLU A 257 -6.05 -16.84 -23.05
C GLU A 257 -5.92 -16.08 -24.40
N GLY A 258 -4.69 -15.97 -24.94
CA GLY A 258 -4.41 -15.27 -26.20
C GLY A 258 -3.42 -14.09 -26.18
N ALA A 259 -2.97 -13.58 -25.04
CA ALA A 259 -1.95 -12.51 -25.01
C ALA A 259 -0.52 -13.06 -25.23
N SER A 260 0.15 -12.59 -26.29
CA SER A 260 1.46 -13.07 -26.77
C SER A 260 2.62 -12.08 -26.54
N GLY A 261 2.57 -11.29 -25.46
CA GLY A 261 3.63 -10.35 -25.07
C GLY A 261 4.56 -10.88 -23.98
N GLU A 262 5.77 -10.32 -23.89
CA GLU A 262 6.65 -10.44 -22.72
C GLU A 262 6.20 -9.48 -21.61
N ASP A 263 6.11 -9.97 -20.38
CA ASP A 263 5.72 -9.20 -19.20
C ASP A 263 6.71 -8.05 -18.97
N SER A 264 6.17 -6.86 -18.68
CA SER A 264 6.94 -5.65 -18.38
C SER A 264 6.77 -5.23 -16.93
N LEU A 265 7.63 -4.35 -16.45
CA LEU A 265 7.53 -3.84 -15.07
C LEU A 265 6.20 -3.11 -14.83
N GLU A 266 5.61 -2.47 -15.85
CA GLU A 266 4.29 -1.81 -15.74
C GLU A 266 3.15 -2.80 -15.45
N ASP A 267 3.33 -4.10 -15.71
CA ASP A 267 2.32 -5.11 -15.41
C ASP A 267 2.26 -5.47 -13.91
N ALA A 268 3.27 -5.05 -13.13
CA ALA A 268 3.30 -5.22 -11.69
C ALA A 268 2.24 -4.33 -11.01
N PRO A 269 1.46 -4.85 -10.04
CA PRO A 269 0.58 -4.02 -9.21
C PRO A 269 1.38 -2.87 -8.59
N GLY A 270 0.83 -1.65 -8.56
CA GLY A 270 1.48 -0.47 -7.97
C GLY A 270 2.35 0.35 -8.92
N ILE A 271 2.97 -0.27 -9.94
CA ILE A 271 3.87 0.46 -10.86
C ILE A 271 3.15 1.49 -11.74
N PRO A 272 1.97 1.20 -12.33
CA PRO A 272 1.24 2.22 -13.09
C PRO A 272 0.90 3.44 -12.22
N GLU A 273 0.44 3.22 -10.99
CA GLU A 273 0.06 4.30 -10.09
C GLU A 273 1.28 5.02 -9.50
N LEU A 274 2.42 4.35 -9.36
CA LEU A 274 3.70 4.97 -9.03
C LEU A 274 4.11 5.99 -10.09
N MET A 275 3.87 5.71 -11.37
CA MET A 275 4.17 6.65 -12.47
C MET A 275 3.43 7.97 -12.28
N GLU A 276 2.16 7.91 -11.86
CA GLU A 276 1.33 9.09 -11.59
C GLU A 276 1.89 9.98 -10.48
N LEU A 277 2.62 9.41 -9.50
CA LEU A 277 3.24 10.18 -8.42
C LEU A 277 4.43 11.04 -8.89
N TYR A 278 4.93 10.84 -10.11
CA TYR A 278 5.94 11.72 -10.71
C TYR A 278 5.32 12.89 -11.49
N TYR A 279 4.05 12.80 -11.89
CA TYR A 279 3.39 13.88 -12.62
C TYR A 279 2.92 14.99 -11.68
N ASP A 280 3.59 16.12 -11.73
CA ASP A 280 3.34 17.31 -10.91
C ASP A 280 3.18 18.61 -11.73
N ALA A 281 3.28 18.53 -13.06
CA ALA A 281 3.14 19.65 -13.98
C ALA A 281 1.98 19.44 -14.99
N ASP A 282 1.65 20.51 -15.72
CA ASP A 282 0.69 20.50 -16.83
C ASP A 282 -0.69 19.90 -16.46
N TYR A 283 -1.25 20.35 -15.33
CA TYR A 283 -2.54 19.90 -14.88
C TYR A 283 -3.66 20.29 -15.86
N ASP A 284 -4.31 19.29 -16.45
CA ASP A 284 -5.46 19.47 -17.32
C ASP A 284 -6.75 19.46 -16.48
N TYR A 285 -7.39 20.61 -16.38
CA TYR A 285 -8.65 20.76 -15.66
C TYR A 285 -9.84 20.05 -16.32
N ALA A 286 -9.76 19.76 -17.62
CA ALA A 286 -10.80 19.01 -18.33
C ALA A 286 -10.69 17.51 -18.04
N SER A 287 -9.48 16.98 -17.87
CA SER A 287 -9.24 15.56 -17.60
C SER A 287 -8.78 15.25 -16.17
N GLY A 288 -8.57 16.24 -15.31
CA GLY A 288 -8.25 16.06 -13.89
C GLY A 288 -6.89 15.43 -13.65
N GLN A 289 -5.97 15.54 -14.61
CA GLN A 289 -4.72 14.81 -14.63
C GLN A 289 -3.53 15.75 -14.77
N PHE A 290 -2.43 15.38 -14.12
CA PHE A 290 -1.13 15.96 -14.39
C PHE A 290 -0.54 15.26 -15.62
N LYS A 291 -0.18 16.03 -16.65
CA LYS A 291 0.32 15.48 -17.93
C LYS A 291 1.83 15.58 -18.10
N GLY A 292 2.50 16.25 -17.17
CA GLY A 292 3.91 16.54 -17.26
C GLY A 292 4.60 16.41 -15.91
N MET A 293 5.93 16.45 -15.97
CA MET A 293 6.81 16.48 -14.82
C MET A 293 7.55 17.82 -14.80
N THR A 294 7.77 18.37 -13.61
CA THR A 294 8.74 19.47 -13.42
C THR A 294 10.16 18.96 -13.66
N GLU A 295 11.12 19.87 -13.86
CA GLU A 295 12.54 19.48 -14.04
C GLU A 295 13.11 18.71 -12.84
N GLU A 296 12.54 18.91 -11.64
CA GLU A 296 12.95 18.19 -10.44
C GLU A 296 12.41 16.76 -10.44
N THR A 297 11.11 16.58 -10.63
CA THR A 297 10.48 15.25 -10.64
C THR A 297 10.90 14.43 -11.86
N GLN A 298 11.16 15.06 -13.00
CA GLN A 298 11.71 14.40 -14.18
C GLN A 298 13.09 13.80 -13.90
N ARG A 299 13.98 14.53 -13.21
CA ARG A 299 15.30 14.00 -12.83
C ARG A 299 15.18 12.82 -11.86
N GLN A 300 14.31 12.94 -10.86
CA GLN A 300 14.04 11.86 -9.92
C GLN A 300 13.48 10.62 -10.64
N PHE A 301 12.55 10.82 -11.58
CA PHE A 301 11.99 9.75 -12.40
C PHE A 301 13.07 9.04 -13.22
N GLU A 302 13.96 9.77 -13.88
CA GLU A 302 15.06 9.19 -14.66
C GLU A 302 16.05 8.41 -13.79
N GLU A 303 16.35 8.91 -12.59
CA GLU A 303 17.18 8.21 -11.60
C GLU A 303 16.52 6.90 -11.15
N ASP A 304 15.25 6.94 -10.75
CA ASP A 304 14.53 5.75 -10.31
C ASP A 304 14.31 4.76 -11.46
N LEU A 305 13.99 5.23 -12.67
CA LEU A 305 13.88 4.39 -13.87
C LEU A 305 15.18 3.62 -14.12
N LYS A 306 16.34 4.29 -13.98
CA LYS A 306 17.64 3.65 -14.11
C LYS A 306 17.88 2.61 -13.00
N ARG A 307 17.48 2.90 -11.77
CA ARG A 307 17.58 1.96 -10.64
C ARG A 307 16.72 0.72 -10.87
N PHE A 308 15.46 0.91 -11.27
CA PHE A 308 14.55 -0.17 -11.66
C PHE A 308 15.13 -1.01 -12.79
N TYR A 309 15.61 -0.37 -13.86
CA TYR A 309 16.23 -1.08 -14.97
C TYR A 309 17.40 -1.93 -14.48
N THR A 310 18.31 -1.36 -13.69
CA THR A 310 19.51 -2.05 -13.20
C THR A 310 19.15 -3.27 -12.35
N VAL A 311 18.21 -3.12 -11.42
CA VAL A 311 17.81 -4.20 -10.50
C VAL A 311 17.04 -5.30 -11.22
N PHE A 312 16.03 -4.95 -12.04
CA PHE A 312 15.15 -5.93 -12.67
C PHE A 312 15.74 -6.62 -13.90
N THR A 313 16.76 -6.04 -14.52
CA THR A 313 17.45 -6.63 -15.69
C THR A 313 18.86 -7.13 -15.38
N GLU A 314 19.37 -6.87 -14.18
CA GLU A 314 20.76 -7.12 -13.76
C GLU A 314 21.82 -6.51 -14.71
N SER A 315 21.44 -5.46 -15.45
CA SER A 315 22.30 -4.78 -16.42
C SER A 315 22.77 -3.41 -15.90
N GLU A 316 24.08 -3.19 -15.86
CA GLU A 316 24.68 -1.95 -15.33
C GLU A 316 24.43 -0.71 -16.21
N THR A 317 24.16 -0.92 -17.51
CA THR A 317 23.98 0.18 -18.48
C THR A 317 22.58 0.15 -19.07
N MET A 318 21.82 1.22 -18.80
CA MET A 318 20.48 1.43 -19.34
C MET A 318 20.59 2.02 -20.77
N PRO A 319 19.99 1.38 -21.79
CA PRO A 319 19.98 1.90 -23.15
C PRO A 319 19.02 3.08 -23.30
N GLU A 320 19.30 3.98 -24.26
CA GLU A 320 18.47 5.17 -24.54
C GLU A 320 17.03 4.83 -25.00
N THR A 321 16.78 3.58 -25.35
CA THR A 321 15.45 3.08 -25.74
C THR A 321 14.50 2.92 -24.54
N VAL A 322 15.01 2.84 -23.31
CA VAL A 322 14.20 2.72 -22.09
C VAL A 322 13.87 4.10 -21.56
N LYS A 323 12.58 4.47 -21.60
CA LYS A 323 12.10 5.80 -21.21
C LYS A 323 10.99 5.78 -20.17
N LYS A 324 10.40 4.60 -19.93
CA LYS A 324 9.32 4.39 -18.97
C LYS A 324 9.34 2.97 -18.41
N PHE A 325 8.60 2.72 -17.34
CA PHE A 325 8.57 1.42 -16.69
C PHE A 325 8.11 0.28 -17.62
N SER A 326 7.21 0.49 -18.58
CA SER A 326 6.83 -0.55 -19.57
C SER A 326 7.95 -1.01 -20.51
N ASP A 327 9.00 -0.18 -20.66
CA ASP A 327 10.14 -0.55 -21.51
C ASP A 327 11.08 -1.53 -20.78
N ILE A 328 10.95 -1.67 -19.46
CA ILE A 328 11.70 -2.63 -18.64
C ILE A 328 11.04 -3.99 -18.73
N LYS A 329 11.70 -4.93 -19.42
CA LYS A 329 11.25 -6.32 -19.52
C LYS A 329 11.67 -7.10 -18.30
N LEU A 330 10.72 -7.86 -17.75
CA LEU A 330 10.97 -8.67 -16.56
C LEU A 330 11.72 -9.95 -16.94
N LYS A 331 12.67 -10.33 -16.09
CA LYS A 331 13.40 -11.59 -16.24
C LYS A 331 12.47 -12.78 -16.01
N ASP A 332 12.42 -13.69 -16.98
CA ASP A 332 11.70 -14.96 -16.84
C ASP A 332 12.57 -16.00 -16.14
N TYR A 333 12.44 -16.07 -14.80
CA TYR A 333 13.21 -16.99 -13.97
C TYR A 333 12.95 -18.48 -14.27
N ARG A 334 11.84 -18.82 -14.94
CA ARG A 334 11.55 -20.20 -15.38
C ARG A 334 12.46 -20.66 -16.51
N LYS A 335 13.03 -19.71 -17.28
CA LYS A 335 14.01 -19.96 -18.34
C LYS A 335 15.45 -20.00 -17.80
N ASN A 336 15.65 -19.90 -16.49
CA ASN A 336 16.98 -20.07 -15.92
C ASN A 336 17.43 -21.53 -16.11
N LYS A 337 18.72 -21.75 -16.38
CA LYS A 337 19.31 -23.08 -16.64
C LYS A 337 19.02 -24.09 -15.52
N VAL A 338 18.87 -23.59 -14.30
CA VAL A 338 18.53 -24.38 -13.10
C VAL A 338 17.13 -24.99 -13.13
N CYS A 339 16.24 -24.45 -13.98
CA CYS A 339 14.91 -24.99 -14.26
C CYS A 339 14.88 -25.93 -15.49
N GLU A 340 15.99 -26.06 -16.23
CA GLU A 340 16.07 -26.90 -17.42
C GLU A 340 16.56 -28.33 -17.09
N GLY A 341 16.14 -29.31 -17.90
CA GLY A 341 16.60 -30.71 -17.83
C GLY A 341 15.54 -31.72 -17.38
N ARG A 342 15.90 -33.01 -17.35
CA ARG A 342 14.99 -34.11 -16.98
C ARG A 342 14.64 -34.16 -15.49
N HIS A 343 15.42 -33.47 -14.65
CA HIS A 343 15.23 -33.34 -13.21
C HIS A 343 15.72 -31.95 -12.77
N PRO A 344 14.88 -30.90 -12.89
CA PRO A 344 15.25 -29.54 -12.57
C PRO A 344 15.85 -29.45 -11.17
N VAL A 345 16.94 -28.72 -11.06
CA VAL A 345 17.75 -28.60 -9.85
C VAL A 345 16.91 -27.95 -8.73
N PHE A 346 16.01 -27.04 -9.12
CA PHE A 346 15.13 -26.28 -8.24
C PHE A 346 13.79 -26.97 -7.88
N GLU A 347 13.50 -28.15 -8.41
CA GLU A 347 12.32 -28.93 -8.01
C GLU A 347 12.64 -29.94 -6.89
N ARG A 348 13.91 -29.98 -6.44
CA ARG A 348 14.37 -30.94 -5.44
C ARG A 348 14.13 -30.41 -4.04
N GLU A 349 13.48 -31.24 -3.24
CA GLU A 349 13.44 -31.07 -1.79
C GLU A 349 14.85 -31.31 -1.23
N ILE A 350 15.41 -30.31 -0.55
CA ILE A 350 16.70 -30.42 0.13
C ILE A 350 16.48 -30.24 1.62
N LYS A 351 16.96 -31.20 2.40
CA LYS A 351 16.93 -31.18 3.85
C LYS A 351 18.31 -30.88 4.39
N GLY A 352 18.38 -30.02 5.40
CA GLY A 352 19.63 -29.66 6.04
C GLY A 352 19.44 -29.16 7.46
N LYS A 353 20.49 -29.29 8.26
CA LYS A 353 20.52 -28.77 9.64
C LYS A 353 20.81 -27.27 9.59
N GLY A 354 19.77 -26.46 9.84
CA GLY A 354 19.80 -25.01 9.65
C GLY A 354 20.87 -24.26 10.43
N THR A 355 21.29 -24.76 11.59
CA THR A 355 22.28 -24.12 12.47
C THR A 355 23.73 -24.48 12.17
N LYS A 356 23.97 -25.56 11.40
CA LYS A 356 25.32 -26.06 11.10
C LYS A 356 25.78 -25.77 9.68
N ASN A 357 24.84 -25.59 8.74
CA ASN A 357 25.17 -25.23 7.37
C ASN A 357 24.93 -23.73 7.15
N LYS A 358 26.03 -22.99 6.95
CA LYS A 358 26.00 -21.53 6.70
C LYS A 358 25.03 -21.15 5.57
N LEU A 359 24.99 -21.93 4.48
CA LEU A 359 24.13 -21.63 3.33
C LEU A 359 22.64 -21.73 3.67
N PHE A 360 22.24 -22.71 4.51
CA PHE A 360 20.86 -22.83 4.97
C PHE A 360 20.47 -21.70 5.92
N ALA A 361 21.38 -21.32 6.82
CA ALA A 361 21.19 -20.18 7.71
C ALA A 361 21.05 -18.87 6.91
N ASP A 362 21.92 -18.65 5.94
CA ASP A 362 21.93 -17.47 5.07
C ASP A 362 20.63 -17.39 4.23
N TYR A 363 20.17 -18.51 3.66
CA TYR A 363 18.89 -18.58 2.93
C TYR A 363 17.69 -18.26 3.82
N ALA A 364 17.61 -18.87 5.01
CA ALA A 364 16.53 -18.60 5.96
C ALA A 364 16.56 -17.14 6.45
N ASN A 365 17.76 -16.57 6.66
CA ASN A 365 17.92 -15.17 7.05
C ASN A 365 17.53 -14.20 5.94
N ASN A 366 17.87 -14.49 4.68
CA ASN A 366 17.44 -13.72 3.53
C ASN A 366 15.90 -13.66 3.45
N LEU A 367 15.21 -14.81 3.56
CA LEU A 367 13.74 -14.85 3.59
C LEU A 367 13.14 -14.05 4.76
N ARG A 368 13.71 -14.16 5.97
CA ARG A 368 13.27 -13.36 7.12
C ARG A 368 13.43 -11.87 6.87
N GLN A 369 14.54 -11.46 6.27
CA GLN A 369 14.81 -10.06 5.94
C GLN A 369 13.88 -9.55 4.83
N MET A 370 13.55 -10.37 3.84
CA MET A 370 12.54 -10.04 2.83
C MET A 370 11.19 -9.76 3.49
N VAL A 371 10.69 -10.68 4.31
CA VAL A 371 9.42 -10.50 5.04
C VAL A 371 9.46 -9.26 5.93
N ALA A 372 10.54 -9.06 6.69
CA ALA A 372 10.67 -7.92 7.59
C ALA A 372 10.67 -6.59 6.84
N SER A 373 11.46 -6.47 5.76
CA SER A 373 11.56 -5.23 4.98
C SER A 373 10.27 -4.90 4.23
N VAL A 374 9.56 -5.91 3.71
CA VAL A 374 8.24 -5.73 3.11
C VAL A 374 7.22 -5.23 4.14
N ASN A 375 7.18 -5.84 5.32
CA ASN A 375 6.27 -5.42 6.39
C ASN A 375 6.58 -4.00 6.90
N GLU A 376 7.86 -3.66 7.05
CA GLU A 376 8.31 -2.32 7.42
C GLU A 376 7.82 -1.28 6.40
N LYS A 377 8.05 -1.51 5.11
CA LYS A 377 7.62 -0.58 4.06
C LYS A 377 6.11 -0.51 3.91
N GLN A 378 5.39 -1.62 4.06
CA GLN A 378 3.93 -1.59 4.09
C GLN A 378 3.40 -0.77 5.27
N GLN A 379 4.04 -0.86 6.43
CA GLN A 379 3.67 -0.06 7.60
C GLN A 379 3.88 1.44 7.33
N GLU A 380 4.99 1.85 6.72
CA GLU A 380 5.22 3.25 6.30
C GLU A 380 4.12 3.75 5.35
N LEU A 381 3.71 2.92 4.38
CA LEU A 381 2.63 3.25 3.44
C LEU A 381 1.27 3.39 4.16
N LEU A 382 0.96 2.51 5.11
CA LEU A 382 -0.25 2.60 5.93
C LEU A 382 -0.23 3.83 6.84
N GLU A 383 0.92 4.21 7.38
CA GLU A 383 1.08 5.45 8.14
C GLU A 383 0.77 6.68 7.28
N THR A 384 1.11 6.65 5.99
CA THR A 384 0.69 7.71 5.07
C THR A 384 -0.83 7.77 4.95
N ILE A 385 -1.53 6.64 4.80
CA ILE A 385 -3.01 6.62 4.78
C ILE A 385 -3.59 7.26 6.06
N ASN A 386 -3.01 6.95 7.22
CA ASN A 386 -3.43 7.52 8.51
C ASN A 386 -3.21 9.04 8.61
N LYS A 387 -2.26 9.61 7.83
CA LYS A 387 -2.09 11.07 7.72
C LYS A 387 -3.12 11.69 6.78
N LEU A 388 -3.59 10.95 5.76
CA LEU A 388 -4.57 11.42 4.78
C LEU A 388 -6.00 11.46 5.33
N PHE A 389 -6.36 10.52 6.19
CA PHE A 389 -7.72 10.33 6.66
C PHE A 389 -7.82 10.29 8.18
N VAL A 390 -8.94 10.76 8.72
CA VAL A 390 -9.25 10.75 10.15
C VAL A 390 -10.63 10.17 10.42
N TYR A 391 -10.78 9.52 11.57
CA TYR A 391 -12.07 9.10 12.10
C TYR A 391 -12.73 10.25 12.85
N VAL A 392 -13.99 10.51 12.53
CA VAL A 392 -14.84 11.46 13.27
C VAL A 392 -16.18 10.82 13.58
N LYS A 393 -16.83 11.26 14.67
CA LYS A 393 -18.17 10.78 15.01
C LYS A 393 -19.20 11.33 14.03
N ASP A 394 -20.13 10.48 13.56
CA ASP A 394 -21.21 10.88 12.67
C ASP A 394 -22.07 11.94 13.38
N PRO A 395 -22.24 13.14 12.80
CA PRO A 395 -23.03 14.21 13.40
C PRO A 395 -24.50 13.82 13.68
N LYS A 396 -25.01 12.80 12.97
CA LYS A 396 -26.38 12.29 13.13
C LYS A 396 -26.45 11.06 14.04
N ASN A 397 -25.34 10.36 14.24
CA ASN A 397 -25.27 9.18 15.09
C ASN A 397 -23.91 9.10 15.82
N PRO A 398 -23.80 9.65 17.05
CA PRO A 398 -22.53 9.70 17.78
C PRO A 398 -21.87 8.35 18.10
N GLU A 399 -22.62 7.25 17.98
CA GLU A 399 -22.13 5.87 18.16
C GLU A 399 -21.47 5.30 16.89
N LYS A 400 -21.56 6.02 15.76
CA LYS A 400 -20.99 5.62 14.47
C LYS A 400 -19.82 6.52 14.12
N GLU A 401 -18.70 5.91 13.74
CA GLU A 401 -17.55 6.62 13.20
C GLU A 401 -17.65 6.70 11.67
N ILE A 402 -17.24 7.84 11.12
CA ILE A 402 -17.11 8.09 9.69
C ILE A 402 -15.68 8.54 9.38
N ILE A 403 -15.20 8.21 8.19
CA ILE A 403 -13.87 8.59 7.72
C ILE A 403 -14.01 9.82 6.83
N ARG A 404 -13.12 10.79 7.02
CA ARG A 404 -13.00 11.98 6.16
C ARG A 404 -11.53 12.35 5.95
N VAL A 405 -11.26 13.19 4.94
CA VAL A 405 -9.91 13.75 4.72
C VAL A 405 -9.49 14.51 5.97
N ASN A 406 -8.23 14.35 6.35
CA ASN A 406 -7.66 15.02 7.51
C ASN A 406 -7.73 16.55 7.31
N PRO A 407 -8.47 17.30 8.15
CA PRO A 407 -8.63 18.75 7.98
C PRO A 407 -7.34 19.54 8.20
N GLU A 408 -6.33 18.94 8.86
CA GLU A 408 -5.01 19.54 9.04
C GLU A 408 -4.09 19.31 7.83
N LEU A 409 -4.49 18.50 6.85
CA LEU A 409 -3.70 18.23 5.67
C LEU A 409 -3.69 19.45 4.74
N THR A 410 -2.49 19.96 4.44
CA THR A 410 -2.26 21.07 3.51
C THR A 410 -1.69 20.58 2.17
N ASP A 411 -1.72 21.40 1.12
CA ASP A 411 -1.11 21.05 -0.17
C ASP A 411 0.40 20.84 -0.05
N SER A 412 1.08 21.58 0.82
CA SER A 412 2.50 21.38 1.12
C SER A 412 2.74 20.03 1.80
N MET A 413 1.95 19.70 2.83
CA MET A 413 2.05 18.40 3.50
C MET A 413 1.74 17.27 2.53
N LEU A 414 0.72 17.43 1.68
CA LEU A 414 0.36 16.44 0.68
C LEU A 414 1.47 16.24 -0.36
N HIS A 415 2.14 17.32 -0.78
CA HIS A 415 3.31 17.24 -1.65
C HIS A 415 4.45 16.41 -1.00
N ASP A 416 4.74 16.66 0.28
CA ASP A 416 5.74 15.90 1.03
C ASP A 416 5.33 14.42 1.15
N LEU A 417 4.05 14.13 1.44
CA LEU A 417 3.54 12.76 1.51
C LEU A 417 3.63 12.02 0.17
N VAL A 418 3.41 12.70 -0.96
CA VAL A 418 3.60 12.13 -2.29
C VAL A 418 5.07 11.73 -2.49
N ALA A 419 6.01 12.62 -2.14
CA ALA A 419 7.44 12.35 -2.27
C ALA A 419 7.91 11.21 -1.35
N GLU A 420 7.48 11.20 -0.08
CA GLU A 420 7.73 10.13 0.90
C GLU A 420 7.20 8.78 0.38
N THR A 421 5.93 8.75 -0.06
CA THR A 421 5.27 7.53 -0.54
C THR A 421 5.94 6.97 -1.77
N ARG A 422 6.24 7.81 -2.75
CA ARG A 422 6.96 7.41 -3.95
C ARG A 422 8.30 6.76 -3.60
N THR A 423 9.05 7.35 -2.66
CA THR A 423 10.30 6.77 -2.16
C THR A 423 10.06 5.40 -1.51
N SER A 424 9.09 5.28 -0.61
CA SER A 424 8.79 3.99 0.05
C SER A 424 8.36 2.90 -0.95
N ILE A 425 7.57 3.24 -1.97
CA ILE A 425 7.17 2.31 -3.04
C ILE A 425 8.40 1.87 -3.87
N VAL A 426 9.24 2.82 -4.30
CA VAL A 426 10.47 2.54 -5.06
C VAL A 426 11.38 1.61 -4.26
N GLU A 427 11.68 1.95 -3.00
CA GLU A 427 12.55 1.14 -2.15
C GLU A 427 11.97 -0.24 -1.88
N LEU A 428 10.65 -0.35 -1.67
CA LEU A 428 9.96 -1.63 -1.51
C LEU A 428 10.25 -2.56 -2.70
N TYR A 429 10.02 -2.10 -3.93
CA TYR A 429 10.22 -2.94 -5.12
C TYR A 429 11.70 -3.25 -5.38
N LEU A 430 12.60 -2.28 -5.26
CA LEU A 430 14.02 -2.47 -5.52
C LEU A 430 14.67 -3.42 -4.51
N LYS A 431 14.38 -3.24 -3.22
CA LYS A 431 14.92 -4.11 -2.16
C LYS A 431 14.42 -5.53 -2.30
N CYS A 432 13.12 -5.67 -2.57
CA CYS A 432 12.45 -6.94 -2.77
C CYS A 432 13.01 -7.74 -3.95
N GLU A 433 13.18 -7.14 -5.12
CA GLU A 433 13.78 -7.85 -6.27
C GLU A 433 15.26 -8.16 -6.02
N THR A 434 16.00 -7.25 -5.37
CA THR A 434 17.41 -7.49 -4.98
C THR A 434 17.54 -8.71 -4.05
N ASP A 435 16.72 -8.76 -3.00
CA ASP A 435 16.74 -9.86 -2.06
C ASP A 435 16.25 -11.16 -2.68
N PHE A 436 15.29 -11.09 -3.62
CA PHE A 436 14.80 -12.24 -4.36
C PHE A 436 15.92 -12.86 -5.20
N VAL A 437 16.65 -12.04 -5.95
CA VAL A 437 17.82 -12.48 -6.73
C VAL A 437 18.89 -13.09 -5.83
N GLU A 438 19.14 -12.51 -4.65
CA GLU A 438 20.08 -13.06 -3.67
C GLU A 438 19.60 -14.41 -3.12
N GLY A 439 18.31 -14.54 -2.81
CA GLY A 439 17.70 -15.81 -2.39
C GLY A 439 17.87 -16.90 -3.44
N ILE A 440 17.67 -16.57 -4.72
CA ILE A 440 17.95 -17.50 -5.83
C ILE A 440 19.42 -17.95 -5.80
N LYS A 441 20.38 -17.03 -5.71
CA LYS A 441 21.83 -17.34 -5.68
C LYS A 441 22.20 -18.22 -4.48
N LEU A 442 21.63 -17.93 -3.30
CA LEU A 442 21.84 -18.75 -2.10
C LEU A 442 21.32 -20.16 -2.31
N TYR A 443 20.15 -20.32 -2.94
CA TYR A 443 19.63 -21.65 -3.25
C TYR A 443 20.46 -22.37 -4.31
N GLU A 444 20.94 -21.68 -5.36
CA GLU A 444 21.90 -22.26 -6.33
C GLU A 444 23.13 -22.82 -5.59
N ALA A 445 23.71 -22.04 -4.68
CA ALA A 445 24.86 -22.47 -3.88
C ALA A 445 24.55 -23.67 -2.98
N ILE A 446 23.36 -23.74 -2.36
CA ILE A 446 22.93 -24.90 -1.57
C ILE A 446 22.90 -26.16 -2.44
N VAL A 447 22.32 -26.05 -3.64
CA VAL A 447 22.18 -27.23 -4.49
C VAL A 447 23.55 -27.68 -5.03
N GLU A 448 24.40 -26.75 -5.43
CA GLU A 448 25.78 -27.06 -5.86
C GLU A 448 26.58 -27.75 -4.75
N ALA A 449 26.46 -27.28 -3.50
CA ALA A 449 27.09 -27.91 -2.35
C ALA A 449 26.59 -29.35 -2.14
N GLN A 450 25.28 -29.58 -2.25
CA GLN A 450 24.68 -30.90 -2.11
C GLN A 450 25.14 -31.88 -3.22
N ILE A 451 25.25 -31.40 -4.46
CA ILE A 451 25.76 -32.18 -5.59
C ILE A 451 27.21 -32.56 -5.34
N LEU A 452 28.04 -31.62 -4.87
CA LEU A 452 29.44 -31.86 -4.56
C LEU A 452 29.61 -32.91 -3.45
N GLU A 453 28.86 -32.78 -2.35
CA GLU A 453 28.90 -33.73 -1.23
C GLU A 453 28.49 -35.14 -1.68
N THR A 454 27.43 -35.23 -2.49
CA THR A 454 26.95 -36.50 -3.05
C THR A 454 28.02 -37.14 -3.96
N ALA A 455 28.66 -36.35 -4.82
CA ALA A 455 29.71 -36.83 -5.72
C ALA A 455 30.95 -37.32 -4.94
N GLN A 456 31.36 -36.60 -3.89
CA GLN A 456 32.47 -37.01 -3.03
C GLN A 456 32.18 -38.33 -2.30
N SER A 457 30.95 -38.50 -1.79
CA SER A 457 30.51 -39.75 -1.16
C SER A 457 30.52 -40.94 -2.14
N GLN A 458 30.08 -40.72 -3.38
CA GLN A 458 30.15 -41.73 -4.44
C GLN A 458 31.60 -42.09 -4.79
N ILE A 459 32.49 -41.10 -4.92
CA ILE A 459 33.93 -41.33 -5.16
C ILE A 459 34.54 -42.14 -4.02
N SER A 460 34.25 -41.79 -2.76
CA SER A 460 34.75 -42.52 -1.59
C SER A 460 34.26 -43.98 -1.58
N THR A 461 32.98 -44.19 -1.92
CA THR A 461 32.39 -45.53 -2.03
C THR A 461 33.10 -46.34 -3.11
N LEU A 462 33.25 -45.79 -4.32
CA LEU A 462 33.94 -46.44 -5.44
C LEU A 462 35.41 -46.74 -5.13
N GLN A 463 36.11 -45.85 -4.43
CA GLN A 463 37.48 -46.09 -3.97
C GLN A 463 37.54 -47.26 -2.97
N SER A 464 36.59 -47.32 -2.03
CA SER A 464 36.50 -48.42 -1.06
C SER A 464 36.23 -49.77 -1.75
N GLU A 465 35.41 -49.78 -2.80
CA GLU A 465 35.11 -50.98 -3.59
C GLU A 465 36.30 -51.40 -4.44
N ALA A 466 37.01 -50.45 -5.06
CA ALA A 466 38.23 -50.72 -5.81
C ALA A 466 39.31 -51.37 -4.92
N VAL A 467 39.47 -50.92 -3.66
CA VAL A 467 40.38 -51.54 -2.69
C VAL A 467 39.96 -52.98 -2.38
N LYS A 468 38.66 -53.25 -2.18
CA LYS A 468 38.14 -54.61 -1.94
C LYS A 468 38.40 -55.55 -3.12
N LEU A 469 38.32 -55.04 -4.35
CA LEU A 469 38.61 -55.82 -5.56
C LEU A 469 40.11 -56.10 -5.74
N TYR A 470 40.98 -55.18 -5.33
CA TYR A 470 42.44 -55.33 -5.45
C TYR A 470 43.06 -56.18 -4.33
N ASN A 471 42.41 -56.28 -3.17
CA ASN A 471 42.86 -57.10 -2.04
C ASN A 471 41.74 -58.00 -1.48
N PRO A 472 41.37 -59.08 -2.19
CA PRO A 472 40.25 -59.95 -1.80
C PRO A 472 40.47 -60.71 -0.48
N TYR A 473 41.66 -60.65 0.14
CA TYR A 473 42.02 -61.39 1.35
C TYR A 473 42.20 -60.55 2.62
N SER A 474 42.01 -59.22 2.60
CA SER A 474 42.20 -58.40 3.81
C SER A 474 40.96 -58.23 4.70
N VAL A 475 39.87 -58.96 4.44
CA VAL A 475 38.65 -58.95 5.28
C VAL A 475 38.38 -60.35 5.81
N THR A 476 39.34 -60.94 6.52
CA THR A 476 39.09 -62.12 7.35
C THR A 476 40.09 -62.24 8.50
N THR A 477 40.17 -61.24 9.37
CA THR A 477 40.63 -61.46 10.75
C THR A 477 39.92 -60.46 11.66
N ALA A 478 39.40 -61.02 12.75
CA ALA A 478 38.43 -60.48 13.71
C ALA A 478 38.80 -59.15 14.38
#